data_AF-A0A2A9F797-F1
#
_entry.id   AF-A0A2A9F797-F1
#
_cell.length_a   1.000
_cell.length_b   1.000
_cell.length_c   1.000
_cell.angle_alpha   90.00
_cell.angle_beta   90.00
_cell.angle_gamma   90.00
#
_symmetry.space_group_name_H-M   'P 1'
#
loop_
_entity.id
_entity.type
_entity.pdbx_description
1 polymer ?
#
loop_
_entity_poly.entity_id
_entity_poly.type
_entity_poly.pdbx_seq_one_letter_code
_entity_poly.pdbx_strand_id
1 'polypeptide(L)' 'MAKPSPLQIRNILAAVLMAAAFVWNLVAGGPWWVSAIVGVACLLSSFSAYLNRPSARG' A
#
# COMPACT_ATOMS: atom_id res chain seq x y z
N MET A 1 -18.69 -11.86 -8.97
CA MET A 1 -17.78 -11.02 -8.16
C MET A 1 -17.73 -9.64 -8.80
N ALA A 2 -18.11 -8.58 -8.08
CA ALA A 2 -18.04 -7.22 -8.60
C ALA A 2 -16.58 -6.86 -8.91
N LYS A 3 -16.34 -6.27 -10.08
CA LYS A 3 -14.99 -5.97 -10.57
C LYS A 3 -14.31 -4.95 -9.63
N PRO A 4 -13.05 -5.17 -9.23
CA PRO A 4 -12.30 -4.18 -8.48
C PRO A 4 -12.25 -2.85 -9.24
N SER A 5 -12.46 -1.74 -8.53
CA SER A 5 -12.38 -0.41 -9.16
C SER A 5 -10.93 -0.08 -9.55
N PRO A 6 -10.70 0.75 -10.59
CA PRO A 6 -9.34 1.21 -10.96
C PRO A 6 -8.59 1.83 -9.78
N LEU A 7 -9.29 2.55 -8.90
CA LEU A 7 -8.75 3.13 -7.68
C LEU A 7 -8.24 2.07 -6.69
N GLN A 8 -9.03 1.01 -6.49
CA GLN A 8 -8.65 -0.09 -5.61
C GLN A 8 -7.41 -0.82 -6.14
N ILE A 9 -7.34 -1.08 -7.45
CA ILE A 9 -6.17 -1.72 -8.09
C ILE A 9 -4.92 -0.85 -7.89
N ARG A 10 -5.01 0.46 -8.15
CA ARG A 10 -3.90 1.39 -7.95
C ARG A 10 -3.39 1.36 -6.50
N ASN A 11 -4.28 1.37 -5.52
CA ASN A 11 -3.90 1.40 -4.12
C ASN A 11 -3.31 0.06 -3.64
N ILE A 12 -3.76 -1.07 -4.20
CA ILE A 12 -3.11 -2.37 -3.97
C ILE A 12 -1.69 -2.37 -4.53
N LEU A 13 -1.51 -1.90 -5.78
CA LEU A 13 -0.18 -1.80 -6.39
C LEU A 13 0.74 -0.88 -5.58
N ALA A 14 0.23 0.28 -5.14
CA ALA A 14 0.99 1.19 -4.29
C ALA A 14 1.40 0.52 -2.97
N ALA A 15 0.50 -0.20 -2.31
CA ALA A 15 0.83 -0.94 -1.08
C ALA A 15 1.96 -1.95 -1.30
N VAL A 16 1.91 -2.73 -2.39
CA VAL A 16 2.96 -3.71 -2.74
C VAL A 16 4.30 -3.02 -3.00
N LEU A 17 4.31 -1.94 -3.77
CA LEU A 17 5.53 -1.18 -4.06
C LEU A 17 6.15 -0.56 -2.80
N MET A 18 5.32 -0.03 -1.90
CA MET A 18 5.79 0.53 -0.64
C MET A 18 6.33 -0.58 0.28
N ALA A 19 5.68 -1.73 0.37
CA ALA A 19 6.21 -2.86 1.11
C ALA A 19 7.59 -3.31 0.58
N ALA A 20 7.75 -3.38 -0.74
CA ALA A 20 9.04 -3.70 -1.36
C ALA A 20 10.11 -2.64 -1.06
N ALA A 21 9.78 -1.36 -1.17
CA ALA A 21 10.69 -0.26 -0.85
C ALA A 21 11.09 -0.24 0.64
N PHE A 22 10.17 -0.61 1.54
CA PHE A 22 10.45 -0.74 2.97
C PHE A 22 11.49 -1.84 3.23
N VAL A 23 11.25 -3.04 2.69
CA VAL A 23 12.18 -4.17 2.83
C VAL A 23 13.53 -3.84 2.21
N TRP A 24 13.53 -3.23 1.02
CA TRP A 24 14.76 -2.81 0.36
C TRP A 24 15.56 -1.83 1.22
N ASN A 25 14.92 -0.79 1.77
CA ASN A 25 15.59 0.20 2.62
C ASN A 25 16.20 -0.44 3.88
N LEU A 26 15.50 -1.42 4.49
CA LEU A 26 16.04 -2.16 5.62
C LEU A 26 17.26 -3.00 5.25
N VAL A 27 17.20 -3.76 4.15
CA VAL A 27 18.30 -4.61 3.68
C VAL A 27 19.52 -3.77 3.25
N ALA A 28 19.29 -2.62 2.63
CA ALA A 28 20.34 -1.72 2.19
C ALA A 28 20.96 -0.88 3.34
N GLY A 29 20.46 -1.00 4.57
CA GLY A 29 20.91 -0.17 5.69
C GLY A 29 20.61 1.32 5.51
N GLY A 30 19.54 1.64 4.77
CA GLY A 30 19.16 3.02 4.49
C GLY A 30 18.62 3.77 5.71
N PRO A 31 18.39 5.08 5.59
CA PRO A 31 17.95 5.90 6.72
C PRO A 31 16.62 5.41 7.30
N TRP A 32 16.52 5.38 8.64
CA TRP A 32 15.33 4.88 9.33
C TRP A 32 14.06 5.66 8.98
N TRP A 33 14.18 6.96 8.71
CA TRP A 33 13.05 7.83 8.38
C TRP A 33 12.43 7.49 7.02
N VAL A 34 13.21 6.92 6.08
CA VAL A 34 12.69 6.44 4.78
C VAL A 34 11.78 5.24 5.02
N SER A 35 12.20 4.28 5.85
CA SER A 35 11.35 3.16 6.27
C SER A 35 10.06 3.63 6.95
N ALA A 36 10.13 4.65 7.80
CA ALA A 36 8.92 5.21 8.44
C ALA A 36 7.93 5.79 7.40
N ILE A 37 8.40 6.63 6.47
CA ILE A 37 7.56 7.25 5.44
C ILE A 37 6.92 6.17 4.54
N VAL A 38 7.73 5.25 4.05
CA VAL A 38 7.28 4.19 3.14
C VAL A 38 6.34 3.22 3.86
N GLY A 39 6.61 2.90 5.12
CA GLY A 39 5.73 2.09 5.96
C GLY A 39 4.35 2.74 6.16
N VAL A 40 4.31 4.04 6.45
CA VAL A 40 3.05 4.80 6.54
C VAL A 40 2.32 4.82 5.21
N ALA A 41 3.01 5.06 4.09
CA ALA A 41 2.42 5.03 2.76
C ALA A 41 1.83 3.65 2.41
N CYS A 42 2.50 2.56 2.80
CA CYS A 42 2.01 1.19 2.66
C CYS A 42 0.70 0.98 3.43
N LEU A 43 0.65 1.41 4.69
CA LEU A 43 -0.55 1.29 5.53
C LEU A 43 -1.73 2.08 4.96
N LEU A 44 -1.52 3.34 4.58
CA LEU A 44 -2.57 4.19 4.02
C LEU A 44 -3.12 3.63 2.71
N SER A 45 -2.24 3.13 1.83
CA SER A 45 -2.63 2.52 0.56
C SER A 45 -3.45 1.24 0.79
N SER A 46 -3.01 0.40 1.72
CA SER A 46 -3.71 -0.83 2.10
C SER A 46 -5.09 -0.53 2.69
N PHE A 47 -5.17 0.44 3.61
CA PHE A 47 -6.42 0.84 4.23
C PHE A 47 -7.39 1.44 3.22
N SER A 48 -6.91 2.29 2.31
CA SER A 48 -7.73 2.86 1.24
C SER A 48 -8.26 1.78 0.29
N ALA A 49 -7.44 0.77 -0.05
CA ALA A 49 -7.88 -0.37 -0.86
C ALA A 49 -8.95 -1.20 -0.13
N TYR A 50 -8.80 -1.40 1.18
CA TYR A 50 -9.76 -2.14 2.00
C TYR A 50 -11.11 -1.42 2.09
N LEU A 51 -11.12 -0.11 2.35
CA LEU A 51 -12.35 0.68 2.45
C LEU A 51 -13.08 0.82 1.10
N ASN A 52 -12.36 0.83 -0.02
CA ASN A 52 -12.95 0.96 -1.36
C ASN A 52 -13.24 -0.37 -2.06
N ARG A 53 -13.23 -1.49 -1.34
CA ARG A 53 -13.56 -2.80 -1.90
C ARG A 53 -15.04 -2.87 -2.32
N PRO A 54 -15.40 -3.66 -3.34
CA PRO A 54 -16.77 -3.67 -3.89
C PRO A 54 -17.82 -4.08 -2.85
N SER A 55 -17.47 -4.97 -1.92
CA SER A 55 -18.34 -5.43 -0.83
C SER A 55 -18.65 -4.35 0.22
N ALA A 56 -17.96 -3.20 0.22
CA ALA A 56 -18.19 -2.12 1.18
C ALA A 56 -19.19 -1.07 0.68
N ARG A 57 -19.59 -1.11 -0.60
CA ARG A 57 -20.50 -0.14 -1.25
C ARG A 57 -21.91 -0.70 -1.45
N GLY A 58 -22.43 -1.41 -0.45
CA GLY A 58 -23.74 -2.08 -0.46
C GLY A 58 -24.87 -1.19 -0.97
#